data_AF-A0A2N1T7H3-F1
#
_entry.id   AF-A0A2N1T7H3-F1
#
_cell.length_a   1.000
_cell.length_b   1.000
_cell.length_c   1.000
_cell.angle_alpha   90.00
_cell.angle_beta   90.00
_cell.angle_gamma   90.00
#
_symmetry.space_group_name_H-M   'P 1'
#
loop_
_entity.id
_entity.type
_entity.pdbx_description
1 polymer ?
#
loop_
_entity_poly.entity_id
_entity_poly.type
_entity_poly.pdbx_seq_one_letter_code
_entity_poly.pdbx_strand_id
1 'polypeptide(L)'
;MKSKIRMKRKYFVILTTFFVVCSMQVQAAEKEEVQSLISIAEKRLEAIKQKGDMGHAKSEVDKISIYINEAKSDLKSGDEEMAYYKISIGMAYFRKIEASQELIDAETELNQIKDKLGK
;
A
#
# COMPACT_ATOMS: atom_id res chain seq x y z
N MET A 1 -47.09 -27.01 -19.29
CA MET A 1 -45.60 -27.00 -19.28
C MET A 1 -44.93 -25.64 -19.54
N LYS A 2 -45.51 -24.72 -20.33
CA LYS A 2 -44.87 -23.41 -20.67
C LYS A 2 -44.62 -22.45 -19.48
N SER A 3 -45.41 -22.54 -18.40
CA SER A 3 -45.29 -21.65 -17.22
C SER A 3 -44.02 -21.89 -16.39
N LYS A 4 -43.63 -23.16 -16.15
CA LYS A 4 -42.42 -23.51 -15.37
C LYS A 4 -41.11 -23.04 -16.04
N ILE A 5 -41.03 -23.07 -17.37
CA ILE A 5 -39.86 -22.62 -18.13
C ILE A 5 -39.72 -21.09 -18.07
N ARG A 6 -40.85 -20.36 -18.10
CA ARG A 6 -40.88 -18.89 -18.02
C ARG A 6 -40.46 -18.39 -16.63
N MET A 7 -40.80 -19.11 -15.56
CA MET A 7 -40.35 -18.80 -14.20
C MET A 7 -38.84 -18.99 -14.04
N LYS A 8 -38.29 -20.14 -14.49
CA LYS A 8 -36.84 -20.41 -14.39
C LYS A 8 -35.97 -19.35 -15.08
N ARG A 9 -36.41 -18.80 -16.23
CA ARG A 9 -35.70 -17.71 -16.91
C ARG A 9 -35.69 -16.40 -16.12
N LYS A 10 -36.78 -16.06 -15.41
CA LYS A 10 -36.84 -14.84 -14.59
C LYS A 10 -35.90 -14.92 -13.37
N TYR A 11 -35.87 -16.06 -12.69
CA TYR A 11 -34.93 -16.28 -11.58
C TYR A 11 -33.47 -16.30 -12.05
N PHE A 12 -33.19 -16.88 -13.23
CA PHE A 12 -31.86 -16.86 -13.81
C PHE A 12 -31.38 -15.42 -14.10
N VAL A 13 -32.25 -14.58 -14.70
CA VAL A 13 -31.92 -13.17 -14.97
C VAL A 13 -31.66 -12.40 -13.67
N ILE A 14 -32.54 -12.56 -12.66
CA ILE A 14 -32.37 -11.90 -11.34
C ILE A 14 -31.06 -12.33 -10.68
N LEU A 15 -30.74 -13.63 -10.70
CA LEU A 15 -29.50 -14.17 -10.13
C LEU A 15 -28.26 -13.60 -10.84
N THR A 16 -28.27 -13.56 -12.18
CA THR A 16 -27.15 -12.98 -12.94
C THR A 16 -26.97 -11.49 -12.68
N THR A 17 -28.05 -10.71 -12.58
CA THR A 17 -27.95 -9.29 -12.24
C THR A 17 -27.46 -9.07 -10.81
N PHE A 18 -27.90 -9.89 -9.85
CA PHE A 18 -27.45 -9.80 -8.47
C PHE A 18 -25.96 -10.12 -8.35
N PHE A 19 -25.49 -11.15 -9.07
CA PHE A 19 -24.08 -11.52 -9.07
C PHE A 19 -23.19 -10.41 -9.65
N VAL A 20 -23.60 -9.80 -10.77
CA VAL A 20 -22.86 -8.68 -11.38
C VAL A 20 -22.80 -7.47 -10.45
N VAL A 21 -23.91 -7.12 -9.79
CA VAL A 21 -23.94 -6.00 -8.84
C VAL A 21 -23.05 -6.27 -7.63
N CYS A 22 -23.06 -7.50 -7.08
CA CYS A 22 -22.16 -7.87 -5.99
C CYS A 22 -20.69 -7.78 -6.40
N SER A 23 -20.32 -8.29 -7.58
CA SER A 23 -18.93 -8.21 -8.07
C SER A 23 -18.44 -6.76 -8.21
N MET A 24 -19.29 -5.86 -8.68
CA MET A 24 -18.95 -4.43 -8.79
C MET A 24 -18.73 -3.76 -7.42
N GLN A 25 -19.50 -4.15 -6.40
CA GLN A 25 -19.37 -3.59 -5.05
C GLN A 25 -18.06 -4.02 -4.37
N VAL A 26 -17.65 -5.29 -4.53
CA VAL A 26 -16.39 -5.79 -3.98
C VAL A 26 -15.21 -5.08 -4.64
N GLN A 27 -15.22 -4.97 -5.98
CA GLN A 27 -14.13 -4.33 -6.72
C GLN A 27 -14.00 -2.82 -6.40
N ALA A 28 -15.13 -2.14 -6.13
CA ALA A 28 -15.10 -0.75 -5.70
C ALA A 28 -14.48 -0.57 -4.30
N ALA A 29 -14.73 -1.50 -3.37
CA ALA A 29 -14.17 -1.44 -2.02
C ALA A 29 -12.66 -1.67 -2.01
N GLU A 30 -12.15 -2.63 -2.80
CA GLU A 30 -10.72 -2.90 -2.94
C GLU A 30 -9.98 -1.68 -3.52
N LYS A 31 -10.56 -1.04 -4.53
CA LYS A 31 -10.00 0.17 -5.13
C LYS A 31 -9.87 1.32 -4.13
N GLU A 32 -10.89 1.53 -3.28
CA GLU A 32 -10.87 2.57 -2.25
C GLU A 32 -9.80 2.30 -1.19
N GLU A 33 -9.63 1.05 -0.78
CA GLU A 33 -8.58 0.63 0.16
C GLU A 33 -7.18 0.91 -0.41
N VAL A 34 -6.91 0.49 -1.64
CA VAL A 34 -5.62 0.73 -2.31
C VAL A 34 -5.35 2.24 -2.46
N GLN A 35 -6.38 3.02 -2.79
CA GLN A 35 -6.26 4.47 -2.90
C GLN A 35 -5.93 5.13 -1.54
N SER A 36 -6.52 4.63 -0.46
CA SER A 36 -6.20 5.06 0.91
C SER A 36 -4.75 4.76 1.27
N LEU A 37 -4.28 3.54 0.98
CA LEU A 37 -2.88 3.14 1.22
C LEU A 37 -1.89 4.01 0.45
N ILE A 38 -2.18 4.32 -0.81
CA ILE A 38 -1.36 5.24 -1.62
C ILE A 38 -1.31 6.63 -0.97
N SER A 39 -2.45 7.17 -0.54
CA SER A 39 -2.50 8.47 0.12
C SER A 39 -1.69 8.52 1.43
N ILE A 40 -1.75 7.44 2.23
CA ILE A 40 -0.95 7.30 3.46
C ILE A 40 0.54 7.26 3.12
N ALA A 41 0.93 6.48 2.10
CA ALA A 41 2.31 6.37 1.66
C ALA A 41 2.86 7.71 1.16
N GLU A 42 2.07 8.49 0.40
CA GLU A 42 2.48 9.83 -0.06
C GLU A 42 2.73 10.80 1.09
N LYS A 43 1.81 10.84 2.07
CA LYS A 43 1.96 11.69 3.26
C LYS A 43 3.19 11.31 4.06
N ARG A 44 3.44 10.01 4.24
CA ARG A 44 4.65 9.52 4.90
C ARG A 44 5.90 9.92 4.13
N LEU A 45 5.92 9.75 2.80
CA LEU A 45 7.06 10.11 1.96
C LEU A 45 7.42 11.60 2.12
N GLU A 46 6.42 12.48 2.08
CA GLU A 46 6.62 13.91 2.28
C GLU A 46 7.12 14.23 3.69
N ALA A 47 6.57 13.60 4.73
CA ALA A 47 7.04 13.78 6.10
C ALA A 47 8.51 13.39 6.27
N ILE A 48 8.96 12.32 5.60
CA ILE A 48 10.36 11.91 5.67
C ILE A 48 11.24 12.88 4.87
N LYS A 49 10.83 13.32 3.67
CA LYS A 49 11.57 14.34 2.89
C LYS A 49 11.77 15.65 3.67
N GLN A 50 10.77 16.07 4.44
CA GLN A 50 10.84 17.27 5.26
C GLN A 50 11.81 17.18 6.44
N LYS A 51 12.12 15.97 6.94
CA LYS A 51 13.09 15.78 8.03
C LYS A 51 14.53 16.13 7.64
N GLY A 52 14.81 16.30 6.34
CA GLY A 52 16.04 16.92 5.84
C GLY A 52 17.32 16.07 5.92
N ASP A 53 17.44 15.15 6.88
CA ASP A 53 18.61 14.28 7.03
C ASP A 53 18.32 12.84 6.61
N MET A 54 18.59 12.57 5.34
CA MET A 54 18.23 11.30 4.67
C MET A 54 19.43 10.64 4.00
N GLY A 55 20.66 11.02 4.37
CA GLY A 55 21.86 10.47 3.75
C GLY A 55 21.88 8.93 3.76
N HIS A 56 21.44 8.33 4.87
CA HIS A 56 21.36 6.88 5.05
C HIS A 56 20.13 6.22 4.39
N ALA A 57 19.11 7.00 4.00
CA ALA A 57 17.81 6.50 3.53
C ALA A 57 17.46 6.93 2.09
N LYS A 58 18.34 7.69 1.42
CA LYS A 58 18.04 8.29 0.11
C LYS A 58 17.64 7.26 -0.95
N SER A 59 18.35 6.14 -1.02
CA SER A 59 18.04 5.05 -1.98
C SER A 59 16.66 4.45 -1.72
N GLU A 60 16.30 4.27 -0.46
CA GLU A 60 15.01 3.73 -0.02
C GLU A 60 13.87 4.70 -0.33
N VAL A 61 14.09 6.00 -0.15
CA VAL A 61 13.12 7.07 -0.47
C VAL A 61 12.82 7.13 -1.95
N ASP A 62 13.86 7.02 -2.80
CA ASP A 62 13.69 6.97 -4.24
C ASP A 62 12.88 5.73 -4.65
N LYS A 63 13.15 4.57 -4.05
CA LYS A 63 12.38 3.35 -4.28
C LYS A 63 10.92 3.49 -3.85
N ILE A 64 10.65 4.08 -2.68
CA ILE A 64 9.29 4.35 -2.21
C ILE A 64 8.53 5.21 -3.24
N SER A 65 9.16 6.27 -3.74
CA SER A 65 8.58 7.14 -4.76
C SER A 65 8.22 6.37 -6.04
N ILE A 66 9.12 5.49 -6.50
CA ILE A 66 8.87 4.62 -7.66
C ILE A 66 7.65 3.73 -7.41
N TYR A 67 7.60 2.99 -6.30
CA TYR A 67 6.49 2.07 -6.01
C TYR A 67 5.15 2.78 -5.82
N ILE A 68 5.13 3.98 -5.23
CA ILE A 68 3.91 4.80 -5.15
C ILE A 68 3.41 5.17 -6.55
N ASN A 69 4.32 5.61 -7.44
CA ASN A 69 3.95 6.00 -8.80
C ASN A 69 3.47 4.81 -9.63
N GLU A 70 4.13 3.66 -9.50
CA GLU A 70 3.70 2.44 -10.17
C GLU A 70 2.35 1.95 -9.65
N ALA A 71 2.13 1.92 -8.33
CA ALA A 71 0.84 1.56 -7.75
C ALA A 71 -0.29 2.49 -8.23
N LYS A 72 -0.01 3.80 -8.35
CA LYS A 72 -0.93 4.77 -8.95
C LYS A 72 -1.24 4.48 -10.41
N SER A 73 -0.24 4.05 -11.17
CA SER A 73 -0.41 3.68 -12.59
C SER A 73 -1.31 2.46 -12.72
N ASP A 74 -1.04 1.41 -11.95
CA ASP A 74 -1.79 0.16 -12.00
C ASP A 74 -3.24 0.35 -11.55
N LEU A 75 -3.46 1.16 -10.50
CA LEU A 75 -4.81 1.49 -10.03
C LEU A 75 -5.61 2.27 -11.08
N LYS A 76 -4.95 3.09 -11.91
CA LYS A 76 -5.60 3.80 -13.03
C LYS A 76 -5.95 2.86 -14.17
N SER A 77 -5.15 1.82 -14.42
CA SER A 77 -5.46 0.78 -15.41
C SER A 77 -6.50 -0.23 -14.92
N GLY A 78 -6.88 -0.19 -13.64
CA GLY A 78 -7.83 -1.13 -13.03
C GLY A 78 -7.20 -2.46 -12.61
N ASP A 79 -5.87 -2.48 -12.41
CA ASP A 79 -5.16 -3.61 -11.82
C ASP A 79 -4.98 -3.35 -10.32
N GLU A 80 -6.07 -3.55 -9.56
CA GLU A 80 -6.11 -3.30 -8.13
C GLU A 80 -5.12 -4.20 -7.35
N GLU A 81 -4.96 -5.46 -7.76
CA GLU A 81 -4.08 -6.42 -7.12
C GLU A 81 -2.61 -6.03 -7.25
N MET A 82 -2.18 -5.65 -8.47
CA MET A 82 -0.80 -5.20 -8.67
C MET A 82 -0.53 -3.88 -7.94
N ALA A 83 -1.51 -2.96 -7.96
CA ALA A 83 -1.41 -1.71 -7.22
C ALA A 83 -1.24 -1.97 -5.71
N TYR A 84 -2.02 -2.89 -5.14
CA TYR A 84 -1.91 -3.32 -3.75
C TYR A 84 -0.53 -3.91 -3.42
N TYR A 85 -0.02 -4.79 -4.29
CA TYR A 85 1.28 -5.42 -4.11
C TYR A 85 2.41 -4.39 -4.11
N LYS A 86 2.42 -3.49 -5.09
CA LYS A 86 3.45 -2.45 -5.21
C LYS A 86 3.41 -1.47 -4.05
N ILE A 87 2.22 -1.02 -3.63
CA ILE A 87 2.15 -0.13 -2.47
C ILE A 87 2.60 -0.82 -1.18
N SER A 88 2.33 -2.11 -1.02
CA SER A 88 2.84 -2.91 0.09
C SER A 88 4.37 -2.97 0.11
N ILE A 89 5.01 -3.08 -1.05
CA ILE A 89 6.48 -3.00 -1.15
C ILE A 89 6.97 -1.62 -0.72
N GLY A 90 6.33 -0.53 -1.18
CA GLY A 90 6.64 0.82 -0.72
C GLY A 90 6.53 0.96 0.80
N MET A 91 5.50 0.37 1.41
CA MET A 91 5.31 0.33 2.86
C MET A 91 6.40 -0.45 3.60
N ALA A 92 6.92 -1.52 3.01
CA ALA A 92 8.06 -2.25 3.58
C ALA A 92 9.35 -1.39 3.59
N TYR A 93 9.58 -0.58 2.55
CA TYR A 93 10.71 0.35 2.54
C TYR A 93 10.60 1.43 3.62
N PHE A 94 9.40 1.92 3.94
CA PHE A 94 9.23 2.81 5.09
C PHE A 94 9.70 2.16 6.39
N ARG A 95 9.30 0.92 6.66
CA ARG A 95 9.75 0.18 7.85
C ARG A 95 11.25 -0.04 7.86
N LYS A 96 11.85 -0.27 6.69
CA LYS A 96 13.30 -0.39 6.57
C LYS A 96 14.00 0.90 7.00
N ILE A 97 13.51 2.07 6.57
CA ILE A 97 14.05 3.37 6.98
C ILE A 97 13.92 3.55 8.50
N GLU A 98 12.74 3.28 9.05
CA GLU A 98 12.48 3.35 10.50
C GLU A 98 13.48 2.48 11.28
N ALA A 99 13.65 1.21 10.89
CA ALA A 99 14.59 0.29 11.52
C ALA A 99 16.07 0.72 11.36
N SER A 100 16.44 1.30 10.21
CA SER A 100 17.79 1.83 10.02
C SER A 100 18.08 3.03 10.91
N GLN A 101 17.10 3.92 11.12
CA GLN A 101 17.26 5.04 12.05
C GLN A 101 17.41 4.55 13.49
N GLU A 102 16.55 3.62 13.92
CA GLU A 102 16.63 3.03 15.27
C GLU A 102 17.99 2.36 15.52
N LEU A 103 18.57 1.70 14.52
CA LEU A 103 19.90 1.11 14.61
C LEU A 103 20.99 2.17 14.80
N ILE A 104 20.95 3.26 14.03
CA ILE A 104 21.90 4.38 14.13
C ILE A 104 21.84 5.02 15.53
N ASP A 105 20.63 5.22 16.04
CA ASP A 105 20.41 5.80 17.37
C ASP A 105 21.00 4.88 18.46
N ALA A 106 20.73 3.58 18.38
CA ALA A 106 21.27 2.58 19.31
C ALA A 106 22.80 2.48 19.26
N GLU A 107 23.40 2.55 18.06
CA GLU A 107 24.86 2.58 17.90
C GLU A 107 25.48 3.85 18.51
N THR A 108 24.81 4.98 18.36
CA THR A 108 25.23 6.26 18.95
C THR A 108 25.19 6.21 20.48
N GLU A 109 24.11 5.69 21.06
CA GLU A 109 23.99 5.50 22.51
C GLU A 109 25.06 4.54 23.06
N LEU A 110 25.30 3.43 22.37
CA LEU A 110 26.33 2.46 22.76
C LEU A 110 27.72 3.09 22.78
N ASN A 111 28.06 3.90 21.78
CA ASN A 111 29.35 4.59 21.72
C ASN A 111 29.50 5.60 22.86
N GLN A 112 28.44 6.35 23.18
CA GLN A 112 28.46 7.26 24.33
C GLN A 112 28.66 6.53 25.66
N ILE A 113 28.10 5.32 25.82
CA ILE A 113 28.31 4.49 27.01
C ILE A 113 29.75 3.99 27.07
N LYS A 114 30.30 3.50 25.95
CA LYS A 114 31.70 3.06 25.87
C LYS A 114 32.67 4.18 26.23
N ASP A 115 32.45 5.39 25.72
CA ASP A 115 33.27 6.57 26.02
C ASP A 115 33.23 6.97 27.50
N LYS A 116 32.10 6.70 28.18
CA LYS A 116 31.95 6.94 29.63
C LYS A 116 32.59 5.84 30.49
N LEU A 117 32.67 4.60 30.00
CA LEU A 117 33.27 3.46 30.71
C LEU A 117 34.78 3.31 30.47
N GLY A 118 35.28 3.85 29.36
CA GLY A 118 36.72 3.88 29.02
C GLY A 118 37.50 5.04 29.65
N LYS A 119 36.83 5.89 30.44
CA LYS A 119 37.41 6.92 31.31
C LYS A 119 37.24 6.50 32.77
#